data_AF-A0A972KR81-F1
#
_entry.id   AF-A0A972KR81-F1
#
_cell.length_a   1.000
_cell.length_b   1.000
_cell.length_c   1.000
_cell.angle_alpha   90.00
_cell.angle_beta   90.00
_cell.angle_gamma   90.00
#
_symmetry.space_group_name_H-M   'P 1'
#
loop_
_entity.id
_entity.type
_entity.pdbx_description
1 polymer ?
#
loop_
_entity_poly.entity_id
_entity_poly.type
_entity_poly.pdbx_seq_one_letter_code
_entity_poly.pdbx_strand_id
1 'polypeptide(L)' 'MKEEREMCQIGRVLRPHGIRGEVKVQVFSDTPDRFRLLDHVYVLNGEDTPRKLEILSTRNQGDHALLTFADVTDREAAES' A
#
# COMPACT_ATOMS: atom_id res chain seq x y z
N MET A 1 -8.05 14.55 20.02
CA MET A 1 -8.17 15.47 18.87
C MET A 1 -7.99 14.61 17.63
N LYS A 2 -8.99 14.49 16.75
CA LYS A 2 -8.81 13.82 15.45
C LYS A 2 -8.06 14.81 14.56
N GLU A 3 -6.88 14.46 14.06
CA GLU A 3 -6.23 15.24 13.02
C GLU A 3 -7.08 15.11 11.75
N GLU A 4 -7.66 16.21 11.28
CA GLU A 4 -8.18 16.29 9.91
C GLU A 4 -6.98 16.25 8.97
N ARG A 5 -6.77 15.09 8.35
CA ARG A 5 -5.75 14.89 7.33
C ARG A 5 -6.44 14.77 5.99
N GLU A 6 -6.15 15.69 5.08
CA GLU A 6 -6.55 15.54 3.69
C GLU A 6 -5.74 14.38 3.07
N MET A 7 -6.45 13.35 2.62
CA MET A 7 -5.84 12.16 2.01
C MET A 7 -6.31 12.03 0.57
N CYS A 8 -5.39 11.70 -0.33
CA CYS A 8 -5.69 11.39 -1.72
C CYS A 8 -5.53 9.89 -1.96
N GLN A 9 -6.55 9.26 -2.54
CA GLN A 9 -6.48 7.85 -2.89
C GLN A 9 -5.61 7.67 -4.16
N ILE A 10 -4.45 7.03 -4.00
CA ILE A 10 -3.49 6.80 -5.10
C ILE A 10 -3.53 5.36 -5.66
N GLY A 11 -4.29 4.47 -5.04
CA GLY A 11 -4.44 3.09 -5.48
C GLY A 11 -5.39 2.26 -4.62
N ARG A 12 -5.49 0.97 -4.96
CA ARG A 12 -6.31 -0.02 -4.22
C ARG A 12 -5.56 -1.34 -4.08
N VAL A 13 -5.51 -1.88 -2.87
CA VAL A 13 -5.00 -3.24 -2.62
C VAL A 13 -5.94 -4.25 -3.28
N LEU A 14 -5.38 -5.14 -4.09
CA LEU A 14 -6.13 -6.20 -4.77
C LEU A 14 -6.05 -7.53 -4.03
N ARG A 15 -4.83 -7.94 -3.67
CA ARG A 15 -4.55 -9.22 -3.00
C ARG A 15 -3.12 -9.28 -2.48
N PRO A 16 -2.86 -10.14 -1.48
CA PRO A 16 -1.52 -10.58 -1.17
C PRO A 16 -0.82 -11.22 -2.37
N HIS A 17 0.51 -11.14 -2.35
CA HIS A 17 1.42 -11.68 -3.34
C HIS A 17 2.58 -12.40 -2.63
N GLY A 18 2.88 -13.62 -3.06
CA GLY A 18 3.95 -14.41 -2.48
C GLY A 18 3.71 -14.81 -1.00
N ILE A 19 4.80 -15.21 -0.35
CA ILE A 19 4.82 -15.68 1.04
C ILE A 19 5.42 -14.66 2.02
N ARG A 20 6.02 -13.57 1.51
CA ARG A 20 6.73 -12.54 2.29
C ARG A 20 5.90 -11.29 2.56
N GLY A 21 4.56 -11.40 2.44
CA GLY A 21 3.66 -10.28 2.68
C GLY A 21 3.71 -9.18 1.60
N GLU A 22 4.23 -9.45 0.39
CA GLU A 22 4.09 -8.49 -0.71
C GLU A 22 2.61 -8.30 -1.06
N VAL A 23 2.23 -7.09 -1.47
CA VAL A 23 0.84 -6.77 -1.77
C VAL A 23 0.74 -6.23 -3.20
N LYS A 24 -0.22 -6.77 -3.97
CA LYS A 24 -0.52 -6.25 -5.30
C LYS A 24 -1.53 -5.11 -5.19
N VAL A 25 -1.16 -3.95 -5.72
CA VAL A 25 -1.93 -2.72 -5.71
C VAL A 25 -2.24 -2.29 -7.15
N GLN A 26 -3.49 -1.93 -7.43
CA GLN A 26 -3.87 -1.21 -8.64
C GLN A 26 -3.52 0.26 -8.47
N VAL A 27 -2.76 0.82 -9.42
CA VAL A 27 -2.31 2.22 -9.37
C VAL A 27 -3.35 3.12 -10.02
N PHE A 28 -3.75 4.20 -9.36
CA PHE A 28 -4.66 5.22 -9.92
C PHE A 28 -3.93 6.48 -10.37
N SER A 29 -2.64 6.60 -10.04
CA SER A 29 -1.83 7.72 -10.50
C SER A 29 -1.40 7.53 -11.96
N ASP A 30 -1.43 8.64 -12.69
CA ASP A 30 -0.75 8.87 -13.97
C ASP A 30 0.78 8.75 -13.93
N THR A 31 1.37 8.72 -12.73
CA THR A 31 2.79 8.54 -12.49
C THR A 31 3.05 7.06 -12.20
N PRO A 32 3.59 6.27 -13.15
CA PRO A 32 3.72 4.83 -12.98
C PRO A 32 4.48 4.48 -11.71
N ASP A 33 5.60 5.16 -11.46
CA ASP A 33 6.48 4.95 -10.31
C ASP A 33 6.07 5.74 -9.04
N ARG A 34 4.79 6.13 -8.90
CA ARG A 34 4.29 6.91 -7.74
C ARG A 34 4.79 6.39 -6.40
N PHE A 35 4.74 5.08 -6.20
CA PHE A 35 5.10 4.44 -4.93
C PHE A 35 6.61 4.42 -4.66
N ARG A 36 7.48 4.59 -5.67
CA ARG A 36 8.93 4.73 -5.45
C ARG A 36 9.31 6.05 -4.78
N LEU A 37 8.45 7.05 -4.86
CA LEU A 37 8.69 8.39 -4.33
C LEU A 37 8.16 8.56 -2.90
N LEU A 38 7.62 7.50 -2.30
CA LEU A 38 6.96 7.53 -1.00
C LEU A 38 7.68 6.62 -0.02
N ASP A 39 7.97 7.15 1.18
CA ASP A 39 8.50 6.36 2.29
C ASP A 39 7.38 5.55 2.99
N HIS A 40 6.14 6.02 2.90
CA HIS A 40 5.00 5.40 3.57
C HIS A 40 3.68 5.71 2.86
N VAL A 41 2.67 4.89 3.15
CA VAL A 41 1.29 5.08 2.70
C VAL A 41 0.32 4.88 3.86
N TYR A 42 -0.89 5.39 3.68
CA TYR A 42 -2.01 5.18 4.58
C TYR A 42 -2.97 4.18 3.94
N VAL A 43 -3.25 3.07 4.64
CA VAL A 43 -4.16 2.02 4.18
C VAL A 43 -5.44 2.07 5.00
N LEU A 44 -6.58 2.08 4.31
CA LEU A 44 -7.91 1.98 4.89
C LEU A 44 -8.46 0.59 4.59
N ASN A 45 -8.81 -0.17 5.63
CA ASN A 45 -9.46 -1.48 5.50
C ASN A 45 -10.83 -1.50 6.20
N GLY A 46 -11.79 -0.71 5.70
CA GLY A 46 -13.14 -0.63 6.28
C GLY A 46 -13.21 0.03 7.67
N GLU A 47 -12.07 0.40 8.25
CA GLU A 47 -11.98 1.16 9.50
C GLU A 47 -11.97 2.67 9.25
N ASP A 48 -12.46 3.43 10.23
CA ASP A 48 -12.44 4.91 10.20
C ASP A 48 -11.04 5.49 10.34
N THR A 49 -10.07 4.70 10.85
CA THR A 49 -8.71 5.16 11.12
C THR A 49 -7.73 4.49 10.15
N PRO A 50 -7.05 5.24 9.28
CA PRO A 50 -6.07 4.65 8.39
C PRO A 50 -4.83 4.19 9.14
N ARG A 51 -4.34 3.01 8.77
CA ARG A 51 -3.05 2.48 9.23
C ARG A 51 -1.93 3.03 8.37
N LYS A 52 -0.92 3.64 9.01
CA LYS A 52 0.32 4.04 8.34
C LYS A 52 1.22 2.82 8.13
N LEU A 53 1.66 2.56 6.90
CA LEU A 53 2.60 1.49 6.57
C LEU A 53 3.84 2.06 5.86
N GLU A 54 5.02 1.70 6.35
CA GLU A 54 6.30 2.04 5.72
C GLU A 54 6.58 1.12 4.53
N ILE A 55 7.00 1.72 3.41
CA ILE A 55 7.34 1.00 2.18
C ILE A 55 8.81 0.60 2.23
N LEU A 56 9.09 -0.71 2.19
CA LEU A 56 10.46 -1.22 2.08
C LEU A 56 10.92 -1.36 0.62
N SER A 57 10.01 -1.78 -0.26
CA SER A 57 10.34 -1.97 -1.67
C SER A 57 9.11 -1.85 -2.55
N THR A 58 9.33 -1.42 -3.80
CA THR A 58 8.27 -1.30 -4.80
C THR A 58 8.73 -1.83 -6.15
N ARG A 59 7.80 -2.51 -6.84
CA ARG A 59 8.02 -2.98 -8.21
C ARG A 59 6.79 -2.71 -9.04
N ASN A 60 7.00 -2.07 -10.18
CA ASN A 60 5.92 -1.79 -11.12
C ASN A 60 5.72 -2.93 -12.13
N GLN A 61 4.46 -3.20 -12.44
CA GLN A 61 4.03 -4.22 -13.38
C GLN A 61 2.78 -3.75 -14.14
N GLY A 62 2.98 -2.96 -15.19
CA GLY A 62 1.90 -2.31 -15.94
C GLY A 62 1.10 -1.36 -15.04
N ASP A 63 -0.22 -1.51 -15.02
CA ASP A 63 -1.13 -0.69 -14.19
C ASP A 63 -1.15 -1.09 -12.70
N HIS A 64 -0.18 -1.89 -12.27
CA HIS A 64 -0.07 -2.42 -10.92
C HIS A 64 1.30 -2.15 -10.31
N ALA A 65 1.32 -2.08 -8.97
CA ALA A 65 2.52 -2.09 -8.17
C ALA A 65 2.50 -3.29 -7.21
N LEU A 66 3.66 -3.90 -6.99
CA LEU A 66 3.92 -4.79 -5.86
C LEU A 66 4.64 -3.98 -4.80
N LEU A 67 4.08 -3.94 -3.60
CA LEU A 67 4.63 -3.22 -2.45
C LEU A 67 5.04 -4.23 -1.37
N THR A 68 6.19 -4.00 -0.76
CA THR A 68 6.61 -4.66 0.48
C THR A 68 6.55 -3.64 1.59
N PHE A 69 5.96 -4.00 2.73
CA PHE A 69 5.90 -3.12 3.90
C PHE A 69 6.76 -3.67 5.04
N ALA A 70 7.21 -2.78 5.94
CA ALA A 70 8.04 -3.17 7.08
C ALA A 70 7.30 -4.09 8.05
N ASP A 71 6.01 -3.79 8.29
CA ASP A 71 5.18 -4.48 9.28
C ASP A 71 4.31 -5.60 8.68
N VAL A 72 4.47 -5.91 7.39
CA VAL A 72 3.70 -6.95 6.69
C VAL A 72 4.68 -8.01 6.19
N THR A 73 5.01 -8.96 7.07
CA THR A 73 6.09 -9.92 6.85
C THR A 73 5.63 -11.28 6.32
N ASP A 74 4.33 -11.55 6.37
CA ASP A 74 3.72 -12.80 5.92
C ASP A 74 2.37 -12.55 5.23
N ARG A 75 1.79 -13.63 4.71
CA ARG A 75 0.53 -13.57 3.96
C ARG A 75 -0.66 -13.20 4.86
N GLU A 76 -0.70 -13.70 6.08
CA GLU A 76 -1.83 -13.47 6.99
C GLU A 76 -1.90 -11.97 7.34
N ALA A 77 -0.75 -11.36 7.64
CA ALA A 77 -0.61 -9.93 7.86
C ALA A 77 -0.96 -9.08 6.63
N ALA A 78 -0.86 -9.64 5.42
CA ALA A 78 -1.25 -8.96 4.17
C ALA A 78 -2.76 -9.09 3.85
N GLU A 79 -3.48 -9.99 4.52
CA GLU A 79 -4.92 -10.20 4.34
C GLU A 79 -5.79 -9.40 5.34
N SER A 80 -5.21 -8.98 6.47
CA SER A 80 -5.85 -8.19 7.54
C SER A 80 -5.88 -6.69 7.25
#